data_AF-A0A537HDK5-F1
#
_entry.id   AF-A0A537HDK5-F1
#
_cell.length_a   1.000
_cell.length_b   1.000
_cell.length_c   1.000
_cell.angle_alpha   90.00
_cell.angle_beta   90.00
_cell.angle_gamma   90.00
#
_symmetry.space_group_name_H-M   'P 1'
#
loop_
_entity.id
_entity.type
_entity.pdbx_description
1 polymer ?
#
loop_
_entity_poly.entity_id
_entity_poly.type
_entity_poly.pdbx_seq_one_letter_code
_entity_poly.pdbx_strand_id
1 'polypeptide(L)'
;MSTIIAEVLMVVIVVIMSTIIFVWVGPTFTSNTGQDNTGAAYYEKFETIQGQFATFVQSTPETVRNSPPPSTPYQTCTLSSPVILATSANIFVPSNSVCVITASVGNVFVSSGANLTVVGSTINGDLNANYSSSVTLRNANVSGFTGLYNVSVVSISGGSFNTSGNGAAMYGGGRGSFTMTGTTVTGQVENEVGHLTFLIGNRISGNLEVESADQGQIINNTIASLDLDQNGVIVISGNTVNSYVVYGTNGWCATGNNRVSGSISGNCVGNTEVDVMNTGSIPVKLIAVYLSNTALAGGLSWRLASGHLAQCGAAQSLTCTQLPIMIPVGDMAQITMGWTPPPGAFALPWNYIYFIFVSSHSNFVDGYLYFSIGLGLSMQSRLENRICPPCY
;
A
#
# COMPACT_ATOMS: atom_id res chain seq x y z
N MET A 1 -78.46 -42.14 7.52
CA MET A 1 -78.21 -40.71 7.82
C MET A 1 -76.97 -40.50 8.70
N SER A 2 -76.71 -41.37 9.70
CA SER A 2 -75.54 -41.26 10.60
C SER A 2 -74.16 -41.54 9.95
N THR A 3 -74.07 -42.39 8.92
CA THR A 3 -72.79 -42.70 8.23
C THR A 3 -72.30 -41.57 7.33
N ILE A 4 -73.22 -40.89 6.63
CA ILE A 4 -72.91 -39.74 5.77
C ILE A 4 -72.37 -38.57 6.60
N ILE A 5 -72.92 -38.35 7.80
CA ILE A 5 -72.46 -37.29 8.70
C ILE A 5 -71.03 -37.59 9.20
N ALA A 6 -70.71 -38.86 9.47
CA ALA A 6 -69.37 -39.25 9.91
C ALA A 6 -68.31 -39.08 8.81
N GLU A 7 -68.62 -39.43 7.56
CA GLU A 7 -67.72 -39.21 6.42
C GLU A 7 -67.49 -37.72 6.15
N VAL A 8 -68.54 -36.90 6.22
CA VAL A 8 -68.40 -35.44 6.04
C VAL A 8 -67.57 -34.82 7.16
N LEU A 9 -67.75 -35.27 8.41
CA LEU A 9 -66.94 -34.80 9.54
C LEU A 9 -65.46 -35.18 9.41
N MET A 10 -65.18 -36.40 8.91
CA MET A 10 -63.80 -36.84 8.69
C MET A 10 -63.12 -36.03 7.59
N VAL A 11 -63.83 -35.74 6.49
CA VAL A 11 -63.31 -34.87 5.41
C VAL A 11 -63.06 -33.45 5.92
N VAL A 12 -63.96 -32.90 6.73
CA VAL A 12 -63.79 -31.56 7.32
C VAL A 12 -62.59 -31.50 8.27
N ILE A 13 -62.39 -32.52 9.11
CA ILE A 13 -61.22 -32.60 10.00
C ILE A 13 -59.92 -32.68 9.20
N VAL A 14 -59.88 -33.49 8.13
CA VAL A 14 -58.70 -33.60 7.25
C VAL A 14 -58.42 -32.27 6.56
N VAL A 15 -59.45 -31.57 6.06
CA VAL A 15 -59.28 -30.23 5.45
C VAL A 15 -58.77 -29.23 6.47
N ILE A 16 -59.33 -29.17 7.69
CA ILE A 16 -58.88 -28.26 8.73
C ILE A 16 -57.44 -28.56 9.16
N MET A 17 -57.08 -29.83 9.39
CA MET A 17 -55.72 -30.23 9.76
C MET A 17 -54.71 -29.95 8.64
N SER A 18 -55.09 -30.19 7.38
CA SER A 18 -54.27 -29.87 6.20
C SER A 18 -54.09 -28.37 6.04
N THR A 19 -55.11 -27.57 6.35
CA THR A 19 -55.06 -26.10 6.28
C THR A 19 -54.20 -25.53 7.41
N ILE A 20 -54.29 -26.07 8.63
CA ILE A 20 -53.42 -25.68 9.76
C ILE A 20 -51.95 -26.01 9.44
N ILE A 21 -51.69 -27.19 8.86
CA ILE A 21 -50.35 -27.56 8.38
C ILE A 21 -49.91 -26.62 7.25
N PHE A 22 -50.73 -26.30 6.26
CA PHE A 22 -50.35 -25.35 5.20
C PHE A 22 -50.14 -23.91 5.71
N VAL A 23 -50.90 -23.46 6.71
CA VAL A 23 -50.80 -22.11 7.29
C VAL A 23 -49.64 -21.97 8.28
N TRP A 24 -49.19 -23.05 8.93
CA TRP A 24 -48.04 -23.01 9.84
C TRP A 24 -46.73 -23.49 9.21
N VAL A 25 -46.79 -24.55 8.39
CA VAL A 25 -45.64 -25.15 7.70
C VAL A 25 -45.32 -24.38 6.42
N GLY A 26 -46.32 -23.81 5.75
CA GLY A 26 -46.12 -22.87 4.65
C GLY A 26 -45.14 -21.77 5.04
N PRO A 27 -45.43 -20.93 6.05
CA PRO A 27 -44.51 -19.87 6.47
C PRO A 27 -43.20 -20.34 7.12
N THR A 28 -43.03 -21.61 7.52
CA THR A 28 -41.71 -22.10 8.00
C THR A 28 -40.83 -22.65 6.88
N PHE A 29 -41.41 -23.05 5.74
CA PHE A 29 -40.67 -23.51 4.55
C PHE A 29 -40.72 -22.50 3.38
N THR A 30 -41.60 -21.49 3.45
CA THR A 30 -41.66 -20.30 2.61
C THR A 30 -41.37 -19.02 3.39
N SER A 31 -40.89 -19.09 4.66
CA SER A 31 -40.09 -18.00 5.21
C SER A 31 -38.81 -17.93 4.39
N ASN A 32 -38.92 -17.16 3.32
CA ASN A 32 -37.92 -16.30 2.73
C ASN A 32 -36.85 -15.86 3.75
N THR A 33 -35.90 -16.75 4.05
CA THR A 33 -34.51 -16.40 4.38
C THR A 33 -33.80 -15.78 3.16
N GLY A 34 -34.49 -15.71 2.03
CA GLY A 34 -34.22 -14.79 0.92
C GLY A 34 -35.40 -13.84 0.70
N GLN A 35 -35.82 -13.07 1.72
CA GLN A 35 -36.27 -11.72 1.37
C GLN A 35 -35.06 -11.09 0.70
N ASP A 36 -35.19 -10.83 -0.60
CA ASP A 36 -34.30 -9.92 -1.28
C ASP A 36 -34.41 -8.60 -0.53
N ASN A 37 -33.52 -8.42 0.44
CA ASN A 37 -33.43 -7.24 1.28
C ASN A 37 -32.94 -6.03 0.47
N THR A 38 -32.94 -6.07 -0.86
CA THR A 38 -32.63 -4.94 -1.74
C THR A 38 -33.47 -3.69 -1.42
N GLY A 39 -34.68 -3.83 -0.83
CA GLY A 39 -35.45 -2.71 -0.30
C GLY A 39 -34.96 -2.16 1.06
N ALA A 40 -34.51 -3.03 1.97
CA ALA A 40 -33.90 -2.65 3.25
C ALA A 40 -32.42 -2.23 3.08
N ALA A 41 -31.79 -2.62 1.98
CA ALA A 41 -30.42 -2.30 1.58
C ALA A 41 -30.20 -0.80 1.34
N TYR A 42 -31.26 -0.04 1.05
CA TYR A 42 -31.20 1.42 0.95
C TYR A 42 -31.09 2.12 2.31
N TYR A 43 -31.43 1.43 3.41
CA TYR A 43 -31.41 1.98 4.76
C TYR A 43 -30.05 1.78 5.47
N GLU A 44 -29.20 0.90 4.94
CA GLU A 44 -27.92 0.47 5.53
C GLU A 44 -26.78 0.86 4.58
N LYS A 45 -26.17 2.01 4.81
CA LYS A 45 -25.09 2.54 3.97
C LYS A 45 -23.97 3.11 4.83
N PHE A 46 -22.73 2.83 4.46
CA PHE A 46 -21.60 3.56 5.00
C PHE A 46 -20.67 3.99 3.87
N GLU A 47 -19.95 5.05 4.15
CA GLU A 47 -18.91 5.55 3.28
C GLU A 47 -17.65 5.67 4.11
N THR A 48 -16.59 5.00 3.67
CA THR A 48 -15.25 5.29 4.16
C THR A 48 -14.84 6.62 3.55
N ILE A 49 -14.73 7.65 4.39
CA ILE A 49 -14.50 9.03 3.97
C ILE A 49 -13.01 9.26 3.71
N GLN A 50 -12.16 8.70 4.56
CA GLN A 50 -10.72 8.86 4.47
C GLN A 50 -10.01 7.63 5.03
N GLY A 51 -8.87 7.27 4.44
CA GLY A 51 -7.88 6.42 5.06
C GLY A 51 -6.53 7.12 4.99
N GLN A 52 -5.78 7.16 6.09
CA GLN A 52 -4.41 7.67 6.12
C GLN A 52 -3.51 6.82 7.02
N PHE A 53 -2.20 6.95 6.87
CA PHE A 53 -1.25 6.39 7.83
C PHE A 53 -1.20 7.28 9.07
N ALA A 54 -1.33 6.70 10.27
CA ALA A 54 -1.62 7.47 11.48
C ALA A 54 -0.38 8.11 12.14
N THR A 55 0.83 7.78 11.69
CA THR A 55 2.07 8.38 12.20
C THR A 55 3.01 8.74 11.07
N PHE A 56 3.24 10.05 10.90
CA PHE A 56 4.46 10.56 10.30
C PHE A 56 5.49 10.65 11.43
N VAL A 57 6.24 9.57 11.68
CA VAL A 57 7.45 9.74 12.50
C VAL A 57 8.35 10.68 11.71
N GLN A 58 8.76 11.79 12.32
CA GLN A 58 9.68 12.72 11.69
C GLN A 58 10.95 11.94 11.36
N SER A 59 11.27 11.80 10.07
CA SER A 59 12.56 11.24 9.65
C SER A 59 13.68 12.01 10.32
N THR A 60 14.77 11.32 10.63
CA THR A 60 16.02 11.91 11.12
C THR A 60 17.08 11.74 10.05
N PRO A 61 16.97 12.47 8.92
CA PRO A 61 17.74 12.22 7.71
C PRO A 61 19.22 12.01 7.97
N GLU A 62 19.79 11.00 7.33
CA GLU A 62 21.23 10.93 7.21
C GLU A 62 21.77 12.11 6.37
N THR A 63 23.05 12.42 6.57
CA THR A 63 23.68 13.49 5.79
C THR A 63 23.95 13.02 4.37
N VAL A 64 23.31 13.67 3.40
CA VAL A 64 23.54 13.40 1.97
C VAL A 64 25.03 13.58 1.60
N ARG A 65 25.59 12.59 0.90
CA ARG A 65 26.97 12.60 0.41
C ARG A 65 27.23 13.76 -0.56
N ASN A 66 28.48 14.21 -0.62
CA ASN A 66 28.91 15.21 -1.60
C ASN A 66 29.06 14.59 -3.00
N SER A 67 28.59 15.31 -4.03
CA SER A 67 28.82 14.91 -5.42
C SER A 67 30.29 15.06 -5.83
N PRO A 68 30.84 14.14 -6.64
CA PRO A 68 32.12 14.36 -7.32
C PRO A 68 32.02 15.49 -8.36
N PRO A 69 33.14 16.09 -8.80
CA PRO A 69 33.17 17.05 -9.90
C PRO A 69 32.98 16.37 -11.28
N PRO A 70 32.65 17.12 -12.35
CA PRO A 70 32.57 16.58 -13.71
C PRO A 70 33.92 16.03 -14.19
N SER A 71 33.89 14.89 -14.90
CA SER A 71 35.08 14.30 -15.52
C SER A 71 35.53 15.11 -16.74
N THR A 72 36.80 15.51 -16.78
CA THR A 72 37.40 16.27 -17.89
C THR A 72 38.29 15.39 -18.77
N PRO A 73 38.43 15.70 -20.07
CA PRO A 73 37.67 16.69 -20.84
C PRO A 73 36.21 16.24 -21.06
N TYR A 74 35.30 17.19 -21.30
CA TYR A 74 33.90 16.91 -21.60
C TYR A 74 33.37 17.76 -22.75
N GLN A 75 32.28 17.29 -23.36
CA GLN A 75 31.45 18.01 -24.31
C GLN A 75 30.18 18.51 -23.63
N THR A 76 29.78 19.73 -23.95
CA THR A 76 28.56 20.32 -23.40
C THR A 76 27.33 19.82 -24.15
N CYS A 77 26.34 19.28 -23.43
CA CYS A 77 25.06 18.88 -23.99
C CYS A 77 23.95 19.85 -23.61
N THR A 78 23.11 20.18 -24.59
CA THR A 78 21.89 20.99 -24.43
C THR A 78 20.77 20.43 -25.33
N LEU A 79 19.55 20.97 -25.22
CA LEU A 79 18.43 20.53 -26.04
C LEU A 79 18.62 20.90 -27.51
N SER A 80 19.31 22.02 -27.76
CA SER A 80 19.69 22.47 -29.11
C SER A 80 20.85 21.66 -29.71
N SER A 81 21.55 20.88 -28.89
CA SER A 81 22.68 20.05 -29.31
C SER A 81 22.64 18.69 -28.58
N PRO A 82 21.62 17.84 -28.87
CA PRO A 82 21.46 16.55 -28.22
C PRO A 82 22.54 15.56 -28.66
N VAL A 83 22.80 14.53 -27.84
CA VAL A 83 23.78 13.50 -28.17
C VAL A 83 23.10 12.33 -28.88
N ILE A 84 23.11 12.40 -30.21
CA ILE A 84 22.45 11.42 -31.10
C ILE A 84 23.43 10.50 -31.84
N LEU A 85 24.73 10.78 -31.76
CA LEU A 85 25.81 9.95 -32.32
C LEU A 85 26.68 9.41 -31.20
N ALA A 86 27.14 8.17 -31.34
CA ALA A 86 27.96 7.53 -30.33
C ALA A 86 29.33 8.22 -30.20
N THR A 87 29.81 8.38 -28.98
CA THR A 87 31.09 9.01 -28.67
C THR A 87 31.69 8.40 -27.39
N SER A 88 33.01 8.45 -27.24
CA SER A 88 33.67 8.11 -25.98
C SER A 88 33.86 9.33 -25.08
N ALA A 89 33.48 10.52 -25.54
CA ALA A 89 33.63 11.75 -24.78
C ALA A 89 32.72 11.76 -23.54
N ASN A 90 33.22 12.38 -22.47
CA ASN A 90 32.39 12.70 -21.31
C ASN A 90 31.40 13.80 -21.70
N ILE A 91 30.20 13.77 -21.11
CA ILE A 91 29.15 14.73 -21.36
C ILE A 91 28.90 15.55 -20.10
N PHE A 92 28.87 16.87 -20.25
CA PHE A 92 28.49 17.81 -19.22
C PHE A 92 27.16 18.46 -19.60
N VAL A 93 26.17 18.39 -18.72
CA VAL A 93 24.90 19.11 -18.85
C VAL A 93 24.97 20.37 -17.99
N PRO A 94 25.01 21.57 -18.60
CA PRO A 94 25.11 22.83 -17.87
C PRO A 94 23.93 23.12 -16.96
N SER A 95 24.12 24.00 -15.99
CA SER A 95 23.07 24.41 -15.07
C SER A 95 21.85 24.96 -15.80
N ASN A 96 20.64 24.63 -15.31
CA ASN A 96 19.36 25.06 -15.88
C ASN A 96 19.15 24.71 -17.36
N SER A 97 19.92 23.75 -17.89
CA SER A 97 19.77 23.29 -19.27
C SER A 97 19.03 21.95 -19.32
N VAL A 98 18.65 21.53 -20.53
CA VAL A 98 18.04 20.23 -20.79
C VAL A 98 18.97 19.48 -21.72
N CYS A 99 19.23 18.20 -21.48
CA CYS A 99 20.01 17.34 -22.36
C CYS A 99 19.25 16.04 -22.65
N VAL A 100 19.30 15.60 -23.91
CA VAL A 100 18.78 14.30 -24.35
C VAL A 100 19.91 13.50 -24.96
N ILE A 101 20.10 12.28 -24.47
CA ILE A 101 21.11 11.33 -24.95
C ILE A 101 20.40 10.08 -25.47
N THR A 102 20.58 9.78 -26.76
CA THR A 102 20.04 8.57 -27.41
C THR A 102 21.13 7.70 -28.03
N ALA A 103 22.40 8.09 -27.89
CA ALA A 103 23.56 7.32 -28.33
C ALA A 103 24.54 7.10 -27.18
N SER A 104 25.44 6.12 -27.34
CA SER A 104 26.39 5.76 -26.28
C SER A 104 27.44 6.86 -26.05
N VAL A 105 27.78 7.10 -24.78
CA VAL A 105 28.68 8.19 -24.33
C VAL A 105 29.70 7.68 -23.30
N GLY A 106 30.68 8.53 -22.96
CA GLY A 106 31.56 8.35 -21.79
C GLY A 106 30.82 8.66 -20.48
N ASN A 107 31.51 9.26 -19.51
CA ASN A 107 30.88 9.69 -18.24
C ASN A 107 29.86 10.81 -18.48
N VAL A 108 28.84 10.93 -17.63
CA VAL A 108 27.86 12.01 -17.69
C VAL A 108 27.81 12.75 -16.37
N PHE A 109 27.89 14.09 -16.42
CA PHE A 109 27.69 14.96 -15.27
C PHE A 109 26.53 15.93 -15.52
N VAL A 110 25.57 16.01 -14.59
CA VAL A 110 24.39 16.85 -14.67
C VAL A 110 24.43 17.92 -13.59
N SER A 111 24.46 19.18 -14.00
CA SER A 111 24.60 20.33 -13.09
C SER A 111 23.29 20.75 -12.44
N SER A 112 23.41 21.68 -11.49
CA SER A 112 22.29 22.23 -10.73
C SER A 112 21.17 22.79 -11.62
N GLY A 113 19.93 22.46 -11.29
CA GLY A 113 18.73 22.88 -12.01
C GLY A 113 18.54 22.26 -13.39
N ALA A 114 19.47 21.44 -13.87
CA ALA A 114 19.41 20.85 -15.20
C ALA A 114 18.49 19.62 -15.28
N ASN A 115 18.10 19.25 -16.49
CA ASN A 115 17.29 18.08 -16.80
C ASN A 115 18.06 17.14 -17.74
N LEU A 116 18.20 15.87 -17.37
CA LEU A 116 18.77 14.84 -18.23
C LEU A 116 17.70 13.82 -18.63
N THR A 117 17.65 13.46 -19.91
CA THR A 117 16.92 12.29 -20.41
C THR A 117 17.84 11.39 -21.20
N VAL A 118 17.90 10.11 -20.83
CA VAL A 118 18.68 9.07 -21.51
C VAL A 118 17.73 7.96 -21.97
N VAL A 119 17.74 7.62 -23.26
CA VAL A 119 16.81 6.63 -23.82
C VAL A 119 17.57 5.60 -24.65
N GLY A 120 17.50 4.33 -24.23
CA GLY A 120 18.02 3.18 -24.98
C GLY A 120 19.53 3.20 -25.24
N SER A 121 20.29 4.03 -24.51
CA SER A 121 21.72 4.24 -24.74
C SER A 121 22.58 3.75 -23.58
N THR A 122 23.90 3.72 -23.80
CA THR A 122 24.88 3.27 -22.79
C THR A 122 25.80 4.41 -22.37
N ILE A 123 25.89 4.65 -21.06
CA ILE A 123 26.91 5.48 -20.42
C ILE A 123 28.04 4.52 -20.03
N ASN A 124 29.17 4.59 -20.75
CA ASN A 124 30.33 3.70 -20.57
C ASN A 124 31.23 4.13 -19.39
N GLY A 125 30.65 4.82 -18.41
CA GLY A 125 31.33 5.38 -17.25
C GLY A 125 30.32 5.70 -16.16
N ASP A 126 30.63 6.68 -15.32
CA ASP A 126 29.78 7.12 -14.23
C ASP A 126 28.70 8.10 -14.72
N LEU A 127 27.55 8.07 -14.05
CA LEU A 127 26.51 9.07 -14.15
C LEU A 127 26.41 9.80 -12.81
N ASN A 128 26.76 11.09 -12.79
CA ASN A 128 26.64 11.92 -11.61
C ASN A 128 25.68 13.09 -11.87
N ALA A 129 24.70 13.29 -11.00
CA ALA A 129 23.79 14.42 -11.06
C ALA A 129 23.78 15.15 -9.72
N ASN A 130 23.92 16.48 -9.75
CA ASN A 130 24.12 17.27 -8.54
C ASN A 130 23.18 18.48 -8.51
N TYR A 131 22.22 18.48 -7.58
CA TYR A 131 21.15 19.48 -7.48
C TYR A 131 20.36 19.67 -8.77
N SER A 132 20.31 18.65 -9.63
CA SER A 132 19.59 18.71 -10.91
C SER A 132 18.08 18.69 -10.69
N SER A 133 17.33 19.35 -11.56
CA SER A 133 15.87 19.36 -11.51
C SER A 133 15.28 17.98 -11.81
N SER A 134 15.81 17.27 -12.81
CA SER A 134 15.35 15.91 -13.09
C SER A 134 16.38 15.04 -13.81
N VAL A 135 16.31 13.74 -13.56
CA VAL A 135 17.04 12.70 -14.29
C VAL A 135 16.07 11.60 -14.69
N THR A 136 15.91 11.40 -15.99
CA THR A 136 15.05 10.35 -16.57
C THR A 136 15.88 9.35 -17.37
N LEU A 137 15.88 8.09 -16.95
CA LEU A 137 16.61 7.00 -17.60
C LEU A 137 15.59 5.94 -18.08
N ARG A 138 15.55 5.69 -19.39
CA ARG A 138 14.62 4.72 -20.00
C ARG A 138 15.40 3.70 -20.80
N ASN A 139 15.44 2.46 -20.33
CA ASN A 139 16.28 1.40 -20.91
C ASN A 139 17.74 1.85 -21.09
N ALA A 140 18.24 2.67 -20.16
CA ALA A 140 19.62 3.13 -20.17
C ALA A 140 20.52 2.07 -19.52
N ASN A 141 21.75 1.94 -20.00
CA ASN A 141 22.77 1.13 -19.34
C ASN A 141 23.87 2.05 -18.81
N VAL A 142 24.26 1.88 -17.54
CA VAL A 142 25.37 2.63 -16.93
C VAL A 142 26.38 1.61 -16.43
N SER A 143 27.58 1.61 -16.99
CA SER A 143 28.61 0.62 -16.62
C SER A 143 29.32 0.98 -15.32
N GLY A 144 29.47 2.28 -15.05
CA GLY A 144 30.05 2.81 -13.82
C GLY A 144 29.03 3.03 -12.72
N PHE A 145 29.41 3.88 -11.77
CA PHE A 145 28.59 4.28 -10.64
C PHE A 145 27.52 5.31 -11.05
N THR A 146 26.33 5.20 -10.46
CA THR A 146 25.26 6.20 -10.62
C THR A 146 25.03 6.96 -9.33
N GLY A 147 25.52 8.20 -9.25
CA GLY A 147 25.36 9.09 -8.10
C GLY A 147 24.35 10.21 -8.38
N LEU A 148 23.24 10.22 -7.64
CA LEU A 148 22.16 11.18 -7.79
C LEU A 148 22.05 12.00 -6.49
N TYR A 149 22.71 13.14 -6.46
CA TYR A 149 22.88 13.98 -5.28
C TYR A 149 21.90 15.16 -5.32
N ASN A 150 20.93 15.19 -4.40
CA ASN A 150 19.89 16.21 -4.28
C ASN A 150 19.10 16.44 -5.58
N VAL A 151 18.74 15.36 -6.28
CA VAL A 151 17.95 15.43 -7.52
C VAL A 151 16.47 15.51 -7.17
N SER A 152 15.74 16.52 -7.68
CA SER A 152 14.33 16.71 -7.31
C SER A 152 13.42 15.59 -7.83
N VAL A 153 13.66 15.10 -9.05
CA VAL A 153 12.88 14.02 -9.66
C VAL A 153 13.80 13.03 -10.38
N VAL A 154 13.82 11.79 -9.90
CA VAL A 154 14.52 10.67 -10.54
C VAL A 154 13.48 9.67 -11.04
N SER A 155 13.57 9.34 -12.33
CA SER A 155 12.72 8.31 -12.97
C SER A 155 13.58 7.35 -13.77
N ILE A 156 13.71 6.12 -13.29
CA ILE A 156 14.46 5.04 -13.92
C ILE A 156 13.47 3.94 -14.30
N SER A 157 13.47 3.54 -15.57
CA SER A 157 12.61 2.47 -16.07
C SER A 157 13.38 1.55 -17.01
N GLY A 158 13.50 0.28 -16.63
CA GLY A 158 14.31 -0.70 -17.36
C GLY A 158 15.81 -0.40 -17.32
N GLY A 159 16.56 -1.18 -18.10
CA GLY A 159 18.01 -1.00 -18.24
C GLY A 159 18.85 -1.72 -17.18
N SER A 160 20.16 -1.47 -17.22
CA SER A 160 21.17 -2.18 -16.41
C SER A 160 22.18 -1.22 -15.80
N PHE A 161 22.46 -1.34 -14.50
CA PHE A 161 23.35 -0.42 -13.78
C PHE A 161 24.49 -1.16 -13.07
N ASN A 162 25.67 -0.53 -13.11
CA ASN A 162 26.94 -1.04 -12.62
C ASN A 162 27.24 -2.48 -13.06
N THR A 163 27.27 -2.71 -14.37
CA THR A 163 27.61 -4.03 -14.94
C THR A 163 29.06 -4.46 -14.67
N SER A 164 29.89 -3.58 -14.10
CA SER A 164 31.28 -3.85 -13.75
C SER A 164 31.45 -4.66 -12.44
N GLY A 165 30.43 -4.69 -11.58
CA GLY A 165 30.44 -5.47 -10.33
C GLY A 165 31.16 -4.81 -9.15
N ASN A 166 31.49 -3.52 -9.23
CA ASN A 166 32.11 -2.79 -8.12
C ASN A 166 31.09 -2.46 -7.04
N GLY A 167 31.08 -3.18 -5.90
CA GLY A 167 30.40 -2.84 -4.64
C GLY A 167 29.09 -2.03 -4.74
N ALA A 168 29.20 -0.70 -4.57
CA ALA A 168 28.09 0.24 -4.69
C ALA A 168 27.80 0.58 -6.16
N ALA A 169 26.57 0.35 -6.60
CA ALA A 169 26.12 0.61 -7.97
C ALA A 169 25.41 1.93 -8.13
N MET A 170 24.59 2.28 -7.14
CA MET A 170 23.74 3.44 -7.20
C MET A 170 23.59 4.06 -5.83
N TYR A 171 23.65 5.38 -5.82
CA TYR A 171 23.32 6.22 -4.69
C TYR A 171 22.32 7.27 -5.16
N GLY A 172 21.19 7.39 -4.48
CA GLY A 172 20.28 8.51 -4.64
C GLY A 172 20.05 9.17 -3.30
N GLY A 173 20.49 10.41 -3.14
CA GLY A 173 20.35 11.12 -1.87
C GLY A 173 19.59 12.44 -2.00
N GLY A 174 18.82 12.77 -0.98
CA GLY A 174 18.15 14.05 -0.82
C GLY A 174 16.64 13.98 -1.02
N ARG A 175 15.99 15.10 -0.65
CA ARG A 175 14.53 15.26 -0.52
C ARG A 175 13.77 15.34 -1.85
N GLY A 176 14.11 14.50 -2.81
CA GLY A 176 13.43 14.40 -4.09
C GLY A 176 12.42 13.25 -4.14
N SER A 177 11.83 13.06 -5.31
CA SER A 177 11.15 11.82 -5.67
C SER A 177 12.11 10.88 -6.40
N PHE A 178 12.13 9.62 -6.00
CA PHE A 178 12.95 8.57 -6.59
C PHE A 178 12.07 7.41 -7.04
N THR A 179 12.05 7.13 -8.34
CA THR A 179 11.33 5.98 -8.91
C THR A 179 12.28 5.12 -9.74
N MET A 180 12.34 3.82 -9.43
CA MET A 180 13.06 2.82 -10.21
C MET A 180 12.16 1.61 -10.46
N THR A 181 11.92 1.29 -11.74
CA THR A 181 11.02 0.21 -12.15
C THR A 181 11.64 -0.72 -13.17
N GLY A 182 11.56 -2.03 -12.93
CA GLY A 182 11.95 -3.06 -13.92
C GLY A 182 13.44 -3.05 -14.27
N THR A 183 14.29 -2.53 -13.39
CA THR A 183 15.72 -2.33 -13.63
C THR A 183 16.56 -3.48 -13.08
N THR A 184 17.67 -3.82 -13.74
CA THR A 184 18.68 -4.74 -13.20
C THR A 184 19.88 -3.95 -12.67
N VAL A 185 20.28 -4.19 -11.44
CA VAL A 185 21.44 -3.56 -10.81
C VAL A 185 22.39 -4.64 -10.30
N THR A 186 23.66 -4.55 -10.69
CA THR A 186 24.72 -5.42 -10.16
C THR A 186 25.51 -4.65 -9.10
N GLY A 187 25.25 -4.95 -7.83
CA GLY A 187 25.80 -4.22 -6.69
C GLY A 187 24.71 -3.63 -5.80
N GLN A 188 25.13 -2.79 -4.85
CA GLN A 188 24.26 -2.13 -3.87
C GLN A 188 23.55 -0.90 -4.45
N VAL A 189 22.29 -0.72 -4.05
CA VAL A 189 21.50 0.48 -4.28
C VAL A 189 21.21 1.11 -2.92
N GLU A 190 21.60 2.36 -2.76
CA GLU A 190 21.27 3.20 -1.59
C GLU A 190 20.35 4.33 -2.03
N ASN A 191 19.25 4.54 -1.31
CA ASN A 191 18.40 5.70 -1.46
C ASN A 191 18.21 6.41 -0.12
N GLU A 192 18.89 7.54 0.05
CA GLU A 192 18.91 8.32 1.29
C GLU A 192 17.91 9.48 1.22
N VAL A 193 17.12 9.67 2.28
CA VAL A 193 16.27 10.86 2.49
C VAL A 193 15.24 11.15 1.37
N GLY A 194 14.77 10.14 0.64
CA GLY A 194 13.78 10.36 -0.42
C GLY A 194 12.42 10.80 0.14
N HIS A 195 11.85 11.93 -0.30
CA HIS A 195 10.47 12.29 0.10
C HIS A 195 9.48 11.23 -0.39
N LEU A 196 9.63 10.84 -1.66
CA LEU A 196 8.84 9.77 -2.28
C LEU A 196 9.75 8.73 -2.91
N THR A 197 9.71 7.48 -2.44
CA THR A 197 10.61 6.42 -2.95
C THR A 197 9.84 5.21 -3.47
N PHE A 198 9.94 4.91 -4.77
CA PHE A 198 9.24 3.82 -5.43
C PHE A 198 10.22 2.88 -6.13
N LEU A 199 10.28 1.64 -5.67
CA LEU A 199 11.16 0.58 -6.17
C LEU A 199 10.28 -0.61 -6.57
N ILE A 200 10.04 -0.79 -7.86
CA ILE A 200 9.04 -1.75 -8.36
C ILE A 200 9.64 -2.73 -9.37
N GLY A 201 9.56 -4.03 -9.10
CA GLY A 201 9.91 -5.05 -10.09
C GLY A 201 11.40 -5.11 -10.47
N ASN A 202 12.30 -4.62 -9.61
CA ASN A 202 13.73 -4.56 -9.90
C ASN A 202 14.44 -5.86 -9.52
N ARG A 203 15.61 -6.08 -10.12
CA ARG A 203 16.55 -7.14 -9.74
C ARG A 203 17.86 -6.52 -9.27
N ILE A 204 18.16 -6.60 -7.98
CA ILE A 204 19.34 -5.99 -7.37
C ILE A 204 20.18 -7.12 -6.76
N SER A 205 21.42 -7.30 -7.23
CA SER A 205 22.28 -8.38 -6.76
C SER A 205 22.96 -8.10 -5.42
N GLY A 206 22.93 -6.85 -4.94
CA GLY A 206 23.49 -6.42 -3.65
C GLY A 206 22.41 -5.98 -2.67
N ASN A 207 22.85 -5.23 -1.65
CA ASN A 207 21.97 -4.63 -0.66
C ASN A 207 21.07 -3.57 -1.32
N LEU A 208 19.80 -3.54 -0.94
CA LEU A 208 18.92 -2.40 -1.18
C LEU A 208 18.72 -1.70 0.16
N GLU A 209 19.25 -0.49 0.26
CA GLU A 209 19.15 0.38 1.43
C GLU A 209 18.26 1.57 1.08
N VAL A 210 17.25 1.83 1.90
CA VAL A 210 16.24 2.84 1.61
C VAL A 210 15.86 3.57 2.90
N GLU A 211 16.05 4.89 2.87
CA GLU A 211 15.48 5.87 3.77
C GLU A 211 14.51 6.77 3.00
N SER A 212 13.21 6.64 3.29
CA SER A 212 12.15 7.49 2.77
C SER A 212 11.62 8.40 3.87
N ALA A 213 11.65 9.72 3.67
CA ALA A 213 11.21 10.69 4.67
C ALA A 213 9.69 10.73 4.85
N ASP A 214 8.90 10.53 3.79
CA ASP A 214 7.44 10.63 3.86
C ASP A 214 6.76 9.32 3.45
N GLN A 215 6.87 8.93 2.17
CA GLN A 215 6.15 7.77 1.64
C GLN A 215 6.96 7.00 0.59
N GLY A 216 6.89 5.67 0.65
CA GLY A 216 7.50 4.82 -0.36
C GLY A 216 6.79 3.49 -0.60
N GLN A 217 7.24 2.82 -1.66
CA GLN A 217 6.85 1.45 -1.98
C GLN A 217 8.05 0.65 -2.49
N ILE A 218 8.23 -0.55 -1.95
CA ILE A 218 9.19 -1.54 -2.42
C ILE A 218 8.38 -2.79 -2.79
N ILE A 219 8.10 -2.96 -4.08
CA ILE A 219 7.15 -3.96 -4.55
C ILE A 219 7.77 -4.88 -5.61
N ASN A 220 7.56 -6.20 -5.46
CA ASN A 220 7.92 -7.23 -6.45
C ASN A 220 9.40 -7.23 -6.87
N ASN A 221 10.31 -6.79 -6.00
CA ASN A 221 11.74 -6.80 -6.29
C ASN A 221 12.36 -8.16 -5.95
N THR A 222 13.46 -8.50 -6.64
CA THR A 222 14.38 -9.57 -6.22
C THR A 222 15.68 -8.91 -5.77
N ILE A 223 16.00 -8.99 -4.48
CA ILE A 223 17.13 -8.29 -3.85
C ILE A 223 17.97 -9.25 -3.02
N ALA A 224 19.26 -8.95 -2.83
CA ALA A 224 20.11 -9.82 -2.00
C ALA A 224 19.79 -9.63 -0.51
N SER A 225 19.81 -8.39 -0.05
CA SER A 225 19.39 -7.99 1.31
C SER A 225 18.59 -6.69 1.24
N LEU A 226 17.82 -6.44 2.29
CA LEU A 226 17.02 -5.23 2.44
C LEU A 226 17.38 -4.55 3.76
N ASP A 227 17.78 -3.29 3.69
CA ASP A 227 17.96 -2.42 4.84
C ASP A 227 17.03 -1.21 4.71
N LEU A 228 16.38 -0.87 5.81
CA LEU A 228 15.34 0.15 5.87
C LEU A 228 15.58 1.05 7.07
N ASP A 229 16.60 1.85 7.00
CA ASP A 229 16.93 2.83 8.02
C ASP A 229 15.92 4.00 8.05
N GLN A 230 15.48 4.34 9.26
CA GLN A 230 14.84 5.62 9.62
C GLN A 230 13.70 6.15 8.71
N ASN A 231 12.97 5.22 8.09
CA ASN A 231 11.86 5.51 7.18
C ASN A 231 10.63 6.14 7.84
N GLY A 232 9.90 6.94 7.07
CA GLY A 232 8.49 7.26 7.22
C GLY A 232 7.60 6.08 6.83
N VAL A 233 6.64 6.28 5.93
CA VAL A 233 5.68 5.23 5.55
C VAL A 233 6.16 4.45 4.32
N ILE A 234 6.49 3.16 4.47
CA ILE A 234 6.90 2.33 3.32
C ILE A 234 6.06 1.05 3.15
N VAL A 235 5.42 0.88 1.99
CA VAL A 235 4.70 -0.37 1.66
C VAL A 235 5.69 -1.37 1.08
N ILE A 236 5.80 -2.57 1.64
CA ILE A 236 6.78 -3.58 1.20
C ILE A 236 6.05 -4.87 0.84
N SER A 237 5.95 -5.19 -0.45
CA SER A 237 5.12 -6.31 -0.88
C SER A 237 5.68 -7.13 -2.04
N GLY A 238 5.52 -8.45 -1.99
CA GLY A 238 5.86 -9.37 -3.07
C GLY A 238 7.36 -9.49 -3.37
N ASN A 239 8.23 -9.00 -2.49
CA ASN A 239 9.68 -9.04 -2.72
C ASN A 239 10.25 -10.42 -2.40
N THR A 240 11.29 -10.82 -3.14
CA THR A 240 12.18 -11.93 -2.80
C THR A 240 13.49 -11.36 -2.27
N VAL A 241 13.78 -11.62 -0.99
CA VAL A 241 15.01 -11.21 -0.30
C VAL A 241 15.84 -12.46 0.00
N ASN A 242 17.03 -12.55 -0.60
CA ASN A 242 17.84 -13.77 -0.57
C ASN A 242 18.74 -13.90 0.68
N SER A 243 18.71 -12.91 1.56
CA SER A 243 19.48 -12.86 2.81
C SER A 243 18.59 -12.25 3.89
N TYR A 244 19.02 -11.19 4.55
CA TYR A 244 18.34 -10.59 5.67
C TYR A 244 17.46 -9.39 5.28
N VAL A 245 16.53 -9.08 6.17
CA VAL A 245 15.78 -7.81 6.20
C VAL A 245 16.03 -7.12 7.55
N VAL A 246 16.43 -5.86 7.50
CA VAL A 246 16.46 -4.98 8.68
C VAL A 246 15.39 -3.92 8.52
N TYR A 247 14.45 -3.88 9.45
CA TYR A 247 13.48 -2.80 9.58
C TYR A 247 14.00 -1.74 10.56
N GLY A 248 14.02 -0.48 10.15
CA GLY A 248 14.44 0.63 11.01
C GLY A 248 13.51 0.86 12.20
N THR A 249 13.90 1.75 13.09
CA THR A 249 13.17 2.04 14.33
C THR A 249 11.89 2.86 14.14
N ASN A 250 11.78 3.58 13.03
CA ASN A 250 10.73 4.58 12.77
C ASN A 250 9.71 4.14 11.71
N GLY A 251 9.94 2.99 11.07
CA GLY A 251 9.27 2.61 9.83
C GLY A 251 7.86 2.06 10.04
N TRP A 252 6.88 2.71 9.42
CA TRP A 252 5.65 2.02 9.10
C TRP A 252 5.91 1.05 7.95
N CYS A 253 5.51 -0.22 8.10
CA CYS A 253 5.46 -1.13 6.96
C CYS A 253 4.24 -2.05 6.94
N ALA A 254 3.60 -2.13 5.78
CA ALA A 254 2.72 -3.23 5.42
C ALA A 254 3.55 -4.27 4.66
N THR A 255 3.68 -5.47 5.21
CA THR A 255 4.45 -6.56 4.62
C THR A 255 3.55 -7.57 3.92
N GLY A 256 3.29 -7.45 2.62
CA GLY A 256 2.49 -8.46 1.89
C GLY A 256 3.38 -9.47 1.16
N ASN A 257 3.18 -10.78 1.30
CA ASN A 257 3.78 -11.79 0.40
C ASN A 257 5.31 -11.70 0.14
N ASN A 258 6.11 -11.21 1.10
CA ASN A 258 7.56 -11.18 0.94
C ASN A 258 8.15 -12.56 1.26
N ARG A 259 9.09 -13.03 0.43
CA ARG A 259 9.87 -14.24 0.66
C ARG A 259 11.26 -13.85 1.14
N VAL A 260 11.57 -14.16 2.39
CA VAL A 260 12.89 -13.90 3.00
C VAL A 260 13.54 -15.23 3.32
N SER A 261 14.76 -15.48 2.81
CA SER A 261 15.49 -16.73 3.11
C SER A 261 16.42 -16.64 4.32
N GLY A 262 16.74 -15.44 4.81
CA GLY A 262 17.55 -15.21 6.01
C GLY A 262 16.75 -14.65 7.18
N SER A 263 17.43 -13.90 8.04
CA SER A 263 16.84 -13.32 9.26
C SER A 263 16.04 -12.05 9.00
N ILE A 264 15.06 -11.80 9.86
CA ILE A 264 14.34 -10.53 9.94
C ILE A 264 14.65 -9.91 11.30
N SER A 265 15.05 -8.64 11.33
CA SER A 265 15.31 -7.89 12.57
C SER A 265 14.74 -6.48 12.50
N GLY A 266 14.63 -5.82 13.66
CA GLY A 266 14.07 -4.48 13.77
C GLY A 266 12.55 -4.47 13.95
N ASN A 267 11.93 -3.28 13.83
CA ASN A 267 10.50 -3.10 14.11
C ASN A 267 9.72 -2.74 12.85
N CYS A 268 8.76 -3.59 12.48
CA CYS A 268 7.77 -3.26 11.47
C CYS A 268 6.41 -3.06 12.14
N VAL A 269 5.86 -1.86 12.07
CA VAL A 269 4.56 -1.56 12.67
C VAL A 269 3.64 -1.01 11.59
N GLY A 270 2.44 -1.55 11.48
CA GLY A 270 1.37 -0.93 10.72
C GLY A 270 0.52 -0.05 11.63
N ASN A 271 0.25 1.17 11.21
CA ASN A 271 -0.59 2.12 11.91
C ASN A 271 -1.39 2.97 10.90
N THR A 272 -2.71 2.85 10.92
CA THR A 272 -3.61 3.54 9.99
C THR A 272 -4.76 4.18 10.72
N GLU A 273 -5.21 5.31 10.22
CA GLU A 273 -6.45 5.97 10.62
C GLU A 273 -7.46 5.87 9.47
N VAL A 274 -8.69 5.50 9.81
CA VAL A 274 -9.78 5.38 8.85
C VAL A 274 -11.01 6.06 9.42
N ASP A 275 -11.59 6.95 8.62
CA ASP A 275 -12.83 7.64 8.92
C ASP A 275 -13.98 6.92 8.23
N VAL A 276 -14.92 6.40 9.01
CA VAL A 276 -16.10 5.68 8.52
C VAL A 276 -17.35 6.44 8.91
N MET A 277 -18.10 6.91 7.92
CA MET A 277 -19.37 7.62 8.11
C MET A 277 -20.54 6.67 7.88
N ASN A 278 -21.49 6.68 8.81
CA ASN A 278 -22.77 6.01 8.62
C ASN A 278 -23.71 6.93 7.82
N THR A 279 -23.84 6.66 6.52
CA THR A 279 -24.70 7.40 5.58
C THR A 279 -26.07 6.74 5.39
N GLY A 280 -26.33 5.66 6.13
CA GLY A 280 -27.61 4.98 6.15
C GLY A 280 -28.63 5.74 6.98
N SER A 281 -29.59 5.00 7.51
CA SER A 281 -30.73 5.52 8.27
C SER A 281 -30.97 4.76 9.57
N ILE A 282 -30.08 3.81 9.89
CA ILE A 282 -30.03 3.12 11.17
C ILE A 282 -28.59 3.06 11.73
N PRO A 283 -28.40 3.04 13.06
CA PRO A 283 -27.08 2.84 13.66
C PRO A 283 -26.48 1.48 13.30
N VAL A 284 -25.15 1.45 13.15
CA VAL A 284 -24.39 0.22 12.86
C VAL A 284 -23.35 -0.03 13.94
N LYS A 285 -22.96 -1.29 14.12
CA LYS A 285 -21.91 -1.72 15.04
C LYS A 285 -20.74 -2.29 14.26
N LEU A 286 -19.55 -1.70 14.34
CA LEU A 286 -18.33 -2.39 13.90
C LEU A 286 -18.03 -3.47 14.94
N ILE A 287 -18.02 -4.73 14.52
CA ILE A 287 -17.86 -5.88 15.43
C ILE A 287 -16.51 -6.57 15.28
N ALA A 288 -15.85 -6.42 14.13
CA ALA A 288 -14.57 -7.04 13.84
C ALA A 288 -13.83 -6.24 12.77
N VAL A 289 -12.50 -6.20 12.91
CA VAL A 289 -11.58 -5.67 11.91
C VAL A 289 -10.58 -6.78 11.62
N TYR A 290 -10.29 -7.00 10.35
CA TYR A 290 -9.32 -7.96 9.88
C TYR A 290 -8.24 -7.23 9.11
N LEU A 291 -7.00 -7.62 9.34
CA LEU A 291 -5.92 -7.29 8.46
C LEU A 291 -5.70 -8.51 7.55
N SER A 292 -6.01 -8.34 6.26
CA SER A 292 -6.26 -9.44 5.34
C SER A 292 -7.34 -10.39 5.86
N ASN A 293 -6.93 -11.55 6.39
CA ASN A 293 -7.79 -12.59 6.93
C ASN A 293 -7.54 -12.84 8.43
N THR A 294 -6.70 -12.02 9.08
CA THR A 294 -6.37 -12.17 10.50
C THR A 294 -7.11 -11.12 11.31
N ALA A 295 -7.87 -11.54 12.31
CA ALA A 295 -8.59 -10.61 13.19
C ALA A 295 -7.60 -9.73 13.97
N LEU A 296 -7.82 -8.42 13.96
CA LEU A 296 -7.11 -7.46 14.79
C LEU A 296 -7.70 -7.49 16.20
N ALA A 297 -7.03 -8.22 17.11
CA ALA A 297 -7.46 -8.37 18.50
C ALA A 297 -7.09 -7.20 19.42
N GLY A 298 -6.33 -6.20 18.93
CA GLY A 298 -5.84 -5.07 19.70
C GLY A 298 -5.29 -3.95 18.80
N GLY A 299 -4.82 -2.86 19.42
CA GLY A 299 -4.31 -1.69 18.69
C GLY A 299 -5.39 -0.83 18.04
N LEU A 300 -6.66 -1.08 18.36
CA LEU A 300 -7.78 -0.26 17.93
C LEU A 300 -7.94 0.92 18.89
N SER A 301 -8.15 2.12 18.37
CA SER A 301 -8.68 3.25 19.13
C SER A 301 -9.64 4.03 18.26
N TRP A 302 -10.75 4.51 18.81
CA TRP A 302 -11.68 5.31 18.02
C TRP A 302 -12.41 6.36 18.84
N ARG A 303 -13.01 7.32 18.12
CA ARG A 303 -13.90 8.35 18.65
C ARG A 303 -14.96 8.72 17.61
N LEU A 304 -16.06 9.32 18.07
CA LEU A 304 -17.03 9.96 17.17
C LEU A 304 -16.55 11.35 16.79
N ALA A 305 -16.64 11.70 15.51
CA ALA A 305 -16.29 13.00 14.99
C ALA A 305 -17.17 14.12 15.57
N SER A 306 -18.40 13.80 15.95
CA SER A 306 -19.30 14.70 16.69
C SER A 306 -18.78 15.12 18.07
N GLY A 307 -17.79 14.42 18.64
CA GLY A 307 -17.29 14.65 20.00
C GLY A 307 -18.20 14.09 21.11
N HIS A 308 -19.27 13.37 20.75
CA HIS A 308 -20.13 12.68 21.71
C HIS A 308 -19.45 11.47 22.35
N LEU A 309 -19.96 11.05 23.51
CA LEU A 309 -19.55 9.80 24.14
C LEU A 309 -19.92 8.63 23.23
N ALA A 310 -18.90 7.85 22.90
CA ALA A 310 -18.94 6.67 22.06
C ALA A 310 -19.21 5.41 22.90
N GLN A 311 -19.93 4.42 22.34
CA GLN A 311 -20.14 3.14 23.02
C GLN A 311 -18.87 2.26 22.97
N CYS A 312 -18.22 2.07 24.11
CA CYS A 312 -17.06 1.21 24.25
C CYS A 312 -17.41 -0.11 24.94
N GLY A 313 -17.75 -1.13 24.16
CA GLY A 313 -18.29 -2.37 24.71
C GLY A 313 -19.57 -2.09 25.52
N ALA A 314 -19.50 -2.26 26.84
CA ALA A 314 -20.61 -1.99 27.78
C ALA A 314 -20.61 -0.57 28.37
N ALA A 315 -19.55 0.23 28.18
CA ALA A 315 -19.39 1.56 28.76
C ALA A 315 -19.53 2.68 27.70
N GLN A 316 -19.63 3.93 28.16
CA GLN A 316 -19.55 5.13 27.31
C GLN A 316 -18.23 5.87 27.57
N SER A 317 -17.53 6.28 26.52
CA SER A 317 -16.25 6.99 26.63
C SER A 317 -16.01 7.90 25.42
N LEU A 318 -15.22 8.97 25.58
CA LEU A 318 -14.81 9.84 24.47
C LEU A 318 -13.87 9.14 23.49
N THR A 319 -13.08 8.21 23.98
CA THR A 319 -12.19 7.35 23.18
C THR A 319 -12.34 5.91 23.62
N CYS A 320 -12.18 4.97 22.71
CA CYS A 320 -12.41 3.58 23.02
C CYS A 320 -11.49 2.65 22.24
N THR A 321 -11.06 1.57 22.87
CA THR A 321 -10.12 0.59 22.31
C THR A 321 -10.72 -0.81 22.16
N GLN A 322 -12.03 -0.93 22.38
CA GLN A 322 -12.77 -2.19 22.38
C GLN A 322 -13.84 -2.21 21.30
N LEU A 323 -14.06 -3.39 20.72
CA LEU A 323 -15.22 -3.71 19.89
C LEU A 323 -16.34 -4.30 20.79
N PRO A 324 -17.63 -4.19 20.40
CA PRO A 324 -18.13 -3.49 19.22
C PRO A 324 -18.20 -1.97 19.41
N ILE A 325 -18.24 -1.27 18.29
CA ILE A 325 -18.23 0.20 18.18
C ILE A 325 -19.52 0.65 17.50
N MET A 326 -20.33 1.46 18.16
CA MET A 326 -21.57 1.97 17.57
C MET A 326 -21.33 3.29 16.84
N ILE A 327 -21.75 3.35 15.57
CA ILE A 327 -21.70 4.54 14.72
C ILE A 327 -23.14 5.03 14.49
N PRO A 328 -23.56 6.15 15.12
CA PRO A 328 -24.87 6.75 14.89
C PRO A 328 -25.06 7.17 13.44
N VAL A 329 -26.32 7.26 13.01
CA VAL A 329 -26.69 7.76 11.68
C VAL A 329 -26.20 9.20 11.50
N GLY A 330 -25.54 9.48 10.38
CA GLY A 330 -25.03 10.80 10.04
C GLY A 330 -23.77 11.22 10.82
N ASP A 331 -23.25 10.34 11.68
CA ASP A 331 -21.98 10.55 12.39
C ASP A 331 -20.86 9.74 11.73
N MET A 332 -19.62 10.05 12.13
CA MET A 332 -18.41 9.45 11.62
C MET A 332 -17.57 8.92 12.77
N ALA A 333 -17.10 7.68 12.65
CA ALA A 333 -16.11 7.12 13.56
C ALA A 333 -14.72 7.34 12.96
N GLN A 334 -13.84 7.98 13.72
CA GLN A 334 -12.42 8.05 13.41
C GLN A 334 -11.74 6.87 14.10
N ILE A 335 -11.23 5.92 13.33
CA ILE A 335 -10.71 4.64 13.82
C ILE A 335 -9.21 4.57 13.52
N THR A 336 -8.39 4.61 14.56
CA THR A 336 -6.96 4.31 14.49
C THR A 336 -6.74 2.82 14.76
N MET A 337 -5.85 2.20 13.99
CA MET A 337 -5.56 0.78 14.05
C MET A 337 -4.05 0.57 13.97
N GLY A 338 -3.47 -0.05 14.99
CA GLY A 338 -2.07 -0.43 15.06
C GLY A 338 -1.89 -1.95 15.06
N TRP A 339 -0.85 -2.45 14.39
CA TRP A 339 -0.48 -3.87 14.38
C TRP A 339 1.00 -4.07 14.15
N THR A 340 1.50 -5.26 14.50
CA THR A 340 2.83 -5.73 14.13
C THR A 340 2.64 -6.93 13.20
N PRO A 341 3.20 -6.94 11.99
CA PRO A 341 3.12 -8.12 11.12
C PRO A 341 3.73 -9.34 11.83
N PRO A 342 3.11 -10.53 11.72
CA PRO A 342 3.63 -11.72 12.37
C PRO A 342 5.02 -12.08 11.82
N PRO A 343 5.97 -12.52 12.67
CA PRO A 343 7.26 -12.98 12.23
C PRO A 343 7.13 -14.28 11.43
N GLY A 344 7.66 -14.28 10.22
CA GLY A 344 7.66 -15.46 9.34
C GLY A 344 6.79 -15.27 8.10
N ALA A 345 7.27 -15.82 6.98
CA ALA A 345 6.69 -15.71 5.65
C ALA A 345 5.29 -16.36 5.57
N PHE A 346 4.26 -15.70 6.09
CA PHE A 346 2.90 -15.99 5.68
C PHE A 346 2.63 -15.22 4.38
N ALA A 347 2.37 -15.98 3.32
CA ALA A 347 1.88 -15.48 2.03
C ALA A 347 0.40 -15.02 2.14
N LEU A 348 0.06 -14.35 3.23
CA LEU A 348 -1.18 -13.60 3.28
C LEU A 348 -0.90 -12.25 2.62
N PRO A 349 -1.73 -11.84 1.66
CA PRO A 349 -1.59 -10.53 1.05
C PRO A 349 -2.02 -9.51 2.10
N TRP A 350 -1.09 -9.06 2.95
CA TRP A 350 -1.23 -7.90 3.84
C TRP A 350 -1.26 -6.62 3.02
N ASN A 351 -2.19 -6.56 2.05
CA ASN A 351 -2.40 -5.45 1.14
C ASN A 351 -3.78 -4.80 1.36
N TYR A 352 -4.57 -5.25 2.33
CA TYR A 352 -5.81 -4.57 2.71
C TYR A 352 -6.21 -4.74 4.19
N ILE A 353 -7.01 -3.79 4.69
CA ILE A 353 -7.82 -3.89 5.92
C ILE A 353 -9.25 -4.19 5.51
N TYR A 354 -9.88 -5.12 6.20
CA TYR A 354 -11.27 -5.51 6.02
C TYR A 354 -12.08 -5.24 7.29
N PHE A 355 -13.25 -4.63 7.16
CA PHE A 355 -14.12 -4.24 8.25
C PHE A 355 -15.44 -5.02 8.18
N ILE A 356 -15.91 -5.52 9.32
CA ILE A 356 -17.23 -6.13 9.45
C ILE A 356 -18.12 -5.29 10.36
N PHE A 357 -19.17 -4.74 9.77
CA PHE A 357 -20.24 -4.04 10.47
C PHE A 357 -21.48 -4.94 10.59
N VAL A 358 -22.21 -4.79 11.69
CA VAL A 358 -23.51 -5.42 11.93
C VAL A 358 -24.55 -4.34 12.20
N SER A 359 -25.62 -4.35 11.43
CA SER A 359 -26.75 -3.43 11.61
C SER A 359 -27.66 -3.85 12.77
N SER A 360 -28.61 -2.99 13.16
CA SER A 360 -29.65 -3.36 14.14
C SER A 360 -30.56 -4.51 13.67
N HIS A 361 -30.57 -4.83 12.37
CA HIS A 361 -31.31 -5.96 11.79
C HIS A 361 -30.47 -7.24 11.66
N SER A 362 -29.25 -7.27 12.22
CA SER A 362 -28.30 -8.39 12.09
C SER A 362 -27.81 -8.66 10.67
N ASN A 363 -27.86 -7.65 9.78
CA ASN A 363 -27.21 -7.74 8.47
C ASN A 363 -25.71 -7.47 8.62
N PHE A 364 -24.89 -8.20 7.86
CA PHE A 364 -23.45 -7.99 7.77
C PHE A 364 -23.14 -7.05 6.61
N VAL A 365 -22.27 -6.08 6.87
CA VAL A 365 -21.86 -5.09 5.87
C VAL A 365 -20.34 -4.95 5.89
N ASP A 366 -19.76 -4.97 4.69
CA ASP A 366 -18.33 -5.21 4.47
C ASP A 366 -17.61 -4.01 3.86
N GLY A 367 -16.47 -3.61 4.45
CA GLY A 367 -15.62 -2.52 3.96
C GLY A 367 -14.18 -2.96 3.73
N TYR A 368 -13.50 -2.40 2.71
CA TYR A 368 -12.11 -2.75 2.38
C TYR A 368 -11.26 -1.48 2.19
N LEU A 369 -10.03 -1.50 2.68
CA LEU A 369 -9.02 -0.45 2.50
C LEU A 369 -7.76 -1.09 1.91
N TYR A 370 -7.35 -0.73 0.70
CA TYR A 370 -6.14 -1.30 0.10
C TYR A 370 -4.91 -0.45 0.39
N PHE A 371 -3.81 -1.11 0.74
CA PHE A 371 -2.50 -0.51 0.93
C PHE A 371 -1.86 -0.20 -0.44
N SER A 372 -2.26 0.93 -1.02
CA SER A 372 -1.59 1.59 -2.15
C SER A 372 -1.15 2.99 -1.74
N ILE A 373 -0.51 3.73 -2.65
CA ILE A 373 -0.23 5.16 -2.47
C ILE A 373 -1.54 5.86 -2.06
N GLY A 374 -1.49 6.60 -0.96
CA GLY A 374 -2.64 7.32 -0.40
C GLY A 374 -3.76 6.47 0.20
N LEU A 375 -3.55 5.16 0.39
CA LEU A 375 -4.59 4.18 0.73
C LEU A 375 -5.74 4.20 -0.29
N GLY A 376 -5.72 3.25 -1.22
CA GLY A 376 -6.74 3.15 -2.26
C GLY A 376 -8.09 2.75 -1.65
N LEU A 377 -8.98 3.72 -1.51
CA LEU A 377 -10.39 3.50 -1.22
C LEU A 377 -11.07 3.00 -2.49
N SER A 378 -11.15 1.69 -2.65
CA SER A 378 -12.08 1.11 -3.63
C SER A 378 -13.24 0.46 -2.89
N MET A 379 -14.40 1.11 -3.02
CA MET A 379 -15.76 0.57 -2.89
C MET A 379 -16.60 1.09 -1.73
N GLN A 380 -17.84 1.43 -2.10
CA GLN A 380 -19.01 1.54 -1.24
C GLN A 380 -19.32 0.18 -0.59
N SER A 381 -19.94 0.22 0.60
CA SER A 381 -20.44 -0.94 1.33
C SER A 381 -21.08 -1.99 0.41
N ARG A 382 -20.60 -3.24 0.46
CA ARG A 382 -21.30 -4.38 -0.15
C ARG A 382 -22.10 -5.10 0.93
N LEU A 383 -23.39 -5.28 0.67
CA LEU A 383 -24.24 -6.18 1.44
C LEU A 383 -24.03 -7.58 0.89
N GLU A 384 -23.41 -8.43 1.70
CA GLU A 384 -23.33 -9.86 1.39
C GLU A 384 -24.12 -10.62 2.45
N ASN A 385 -24.97 -11.56 2.02
CA ASN A 385 -25.57 -12.58 2.90
C ASN A 385 -24.45 -13.53 3.36
N ARG A 386 -23.52 -13.05 4.20
CA ARG A 386 -22.46 -13.87 4.76
C ARG A 386 -22.99 -14.63 5.96
N ILE A 387 -22.98 -15.94 5.85
CA ILE A 387 -22.98 -16.85 7.00
C ILE A 387 -21.55 -16.77 7.59
N CYS A 388 -21.31 -15.79 8.47
CA CYS A 388 -20.12 -15.57 9.33
C CYS A 388 -18.69 -15.82 8.76
N PRO A 389 -17.81 -14.80 8.74
CA PRO A 389 -16.36 -15.00 8.73
C PRO A 389 -15.67 -14.71 10.10
N PRO A 390 -14.55 -15.39 10.40
CA PRO A 390 -13.88 -16.38 9.55
C PRO A 390 -14.36 -17.78 9.92
N CYS A 391 -15.08 -18.45 9.01
CA CYS A 391 -15.12 -19.91 9.04
C CYS A 391 -13.74 -20.40 8.57
N TYR A 392 -13.09 -21.24 9.38
CA TYR A 392 -11.90 -21.99 8.99
C TYR A 392 -12.19 -22.94 7.82
#